data_AF-A0A8T1W462-F1
#
_entry.id   AF-A0A8T1W462-F1
#
_cell.length_a   1.000
_cell.length_b   1.000
_cell.length_c   1.000
_cell.angle_alpha   90.00
_cell.angle_beta   90.00
_cell.angle_gamma   90.00
#
_symmetry.space_group_name_H-M   'P 1'
#
loop_
_entity.id
_entity.type
_entity.pdbx_description
1 polymer ?
#
loop_
_entity_poly.entity_id
_entity_poly.type
_entity_poly.pdbx_seq_one_letter_code
_entity_poly.pdbx_strand_id
1 'polypeptide(L)'
;MVARRKLMAAWLSVGILPLLLQGRSYLRFVTPHKLTEDLVVPVGAATETANIAELCPVEGLFIAHVWWNVALTHYYSVEHGQICHFVVPQYNIHGSFKLGTEKVAPFSTAPASCANESYVFEHYFYHGSIGYYSFYEEAVGTYCTNDKTAYVRVRGLGTLDSNGAALARDRGNVGYRCSYWYGTFGSIWIIYRGMLLRKSYVLCKQYGRKCDRMNEQLRRKAAVVYMQESMRLSADGTTNYHRIAILYMLLEGLMSDLFLLIAQDGLLSRIQYVSLGYNLSGVLSMLFELFESIHWLREKTRLVLKRLIFCYETSLIGEFLSAGLMQHYLTWINQSDLRHSRPTALAVSYYVWSLIGHGVIVLGLTAFVISVRITWTTIYTRWHHGTLKVLTAPCCVDTTLGVRSKMIMLGGYCWEDDKLYYKTGALTSFGIMKTIEEDGAEYLVFRKVHWITVPRNDLYVIGNVSDDCVEPCRERLCTSPLTLFDHRLGGNLNRAGRSRPCIIRVDNKVAAGP
;
A
#
# COMPACT_ATOMS: atom_id res chain seq x y z
N MET A 1 17.14 3.68 -27.52
CA MET A 1 15.95 4.40 -27.00
C MET A 1 16.40 5.46 -26.00
N VAL A 2 16.08 6.73 -26.28
CA VAL A 2 16.43 7.96 -25.54
C VAL A 2 15.94 7.92 -24.08
N ALA A 3 16.66 8.51 -23.12
CA ALA A 3 16.44 8.37 -21.68
C ALA A 3 15.03 8.87 -21.27
N ARG A 4 14.61 10.00 -21.86
CA ARG A 4 13.24 10.53 -21.71
C ARG A 4 12.16 9.51 -22.06
N ARG A 5 12.30 8.75 -23.16
CA ARG A 5 11.28 7.77 -23.58
C ARG A 5 11.15 6.62 -22.57
N LYS A 6 12.27 6.14 -22.03
CA LYS A 6 12.27 5.08 -21.00
C LYS A 6 11.58 5.52 -19.71
N LEU A 7 11.84 6.75 -19.27
CA LEU A 7 11.18 7.32 -18.09
C LEU A 7 9.67 7.51 -18.30
N MET A 8 9.25 7.98 -19.48
CA MET A 8 7.82 8.11 -19.80
C MET A 8 7.11 6.76 -19.87
N ALA A 9 7.76 5.73 -20.43
CA ALA A 9 7.22 4.38 -20.43
C ALA A 9 7.08 3.84 -19.00
N ALA A 10 8.09 4.01 -18.14
CA ALA A 10 8.03 3.61 -16.74
C ALA A 10 6.90 4.33 -15.98
N TRP A 11 6.75 5.65 -16.20
CA TRP A 11 5.69 6.45 -15.59
C TRP A 11 4.28 6.01 -16.03
N LEU A 12 4.10 5.69 -17.32
CA LEU A 12 2.82 5.19 -17.82
C LEU A 12 2.46 3.84 -17.17
N SER A 13 3.42 2.92 -17.11
CA SER A 13 3.19 1.55 -16.62
C SER A 13 2.99 1.46 -15.11
N VAL A 14 3.80 2.15 -14.31
CA VAL A 14 3.78 2.01 -12.84
C VAL A 14 3.01 3.15 -12.16
N GLY A 15 2.76 4.25 -12.87
CA GLY A 15 1.99 5.38 -12.37
C GLY A 15 0.52 5.34 -12.79
N ILE A 16 0.25 5.38 -14.10
CA ILE A 16 -1.12 5.54 -14.62
C ILE A 16 -1.97 4.29 -14.44
N LEU A 17 -1.42 3.09 -14.67
CA LEU A 17 -2.20 1.85 -14.55
C LEU A 17 -2.80 1.68 -13.13
N PRO A 18 -2.05 1.80 -12.02
CA PRO A 18 -2.65 1.76 -10.68
C PRO A 18 -3.70 2.84 -10.44
N LEU A 19 -3.51 4.07 -10.95
CA LEU A 19 -4.51 5.14 -10.82
C LEU A 19 -5.82 4.79 -11.55
N LEU A 20 -5.75 4.21 -12.75
CA LEU A 20 -6.94 3.80 -13.49
C LEU A 20 -7.70 2.68 -12.77
N LEU A 21 -6.99 1.71 -12.19
CA LEU A 21 -7.60 0.64 -11.38
C LEU A 21 -8.28 1.22 -10.13
N GLN A 22 -7.62 2.14 -9.45
CA GLN A 22 -8.16 2.81 -8.26
C GLN A 22 -9.37 3.70 -8.61
N GLY A 23 -9.31 4.43 -9.74
CA GLY A 23 -10.43 5.23 -10.24
C GLY A 23 -11.64 4.37 -10.63
N ARG A 24 -11.41 3.18 -11.21
CA ARG A 24 -12.46 2.21 -11.49
C ARG A 24 -13.11 1.71 -10.20
N SER A 25 -12.32 1.35 -9.19
CA SER A 25 -12.84 0.94 -7.87
C SER A 25 -13.69 2.05 -7.27
N TYR A 26 -13.16 3.28 -7.24
CA TYR A 26 -13.88 4.44 -6.71
C TYR A 26 -15.21 4.67 -7.41
N LEU A 27 -15.23 4.67 -8.75
CA LEU A 27 -16.45 4.87 -9.53
C LEU A 27 -17.52 3.81 -9.21
N ARG A 28 -17.13 2.55 -9.01
CA ARG A 28 -18.08 1.49 -8.64
C ARG A 28 -18.73 1.72 -7.27
N PHE A 29 -17.97 2.19 -6.30
CA PHE A 29 -18.45 2.36 -4.94
C PHE A 29 -19.18 3.69 -4.71
N VAL A 30 -18.84 4.74 -5.46
CA VAL A 30 -19.53 6.05 -5.38
C VAL A 30 -20.85 6.08 -6.16
N THR A 31 -21.01 5.19 -7.15
CA THR A 31 -22.24 5.12 -7.94
C THR A 31 -23.41 4.74 -7.02
N PRO A 32 -24.52 5.51 -7.02
CA PRO A 32 -25.69 5.15 -6.22
C PRO A 32 -26.24 3.78 -6.58
N HIS A 33 -26.61 3.00 -5.57
CA HIS A 33 -27.15 1.65 -5.72
C HIS A 33 -28.60 1.56 -5.23
N LYS A 34 -29.29 0.49 -5.62
CA LYS A 34 -30.62 0.12 -5.15
C LYS A 34 -30.60 -1.32 -4.68
N LEU A 35 -31.35 -1.59 -3.62
CA LEU A 35 -31.58 -2.95 -3.16
C LEU A 35 -32.65 -3.59 -4.04
N THR A 36 -32.53 -4.90 -4.23
CA THR A 36 -33.63 -5.68 -4.80
C THR A 36 -34.84 -5.66 -3.86
N GLU A 37 -36.02 -5.37 -4.40
CA GLU A 37 -37.24 -5.10 -3.62
C GLU A 37 -37.61 -6.24 -2.68
N ASP A 38 -37.41 -7.49 -3.12
CA ASP A 38 -37.65 -8.71 -2.34
C ASP A 38 -36.78 -8.85 -1.10
N LEU A 39 -35.67 -8.11 -1.02
CA LEU A 39 -34.76 -8.09 0.13
C LEU A 39 -35.07 -6.94 1.09
N VAL A 40 -35.99 -6.04 0.74
CA VAL A 40 -36.42 -4.92 1.58
C VAL A 40 -37.50 -5.39 2.54
N VAL A 41 -37.30 -5.14 3.83
CA VAL A 41 -38.26 -5.53 4.87
C VAL A 41 -39.47 -4.57 4.85
N PRO A 42 -40.71 -5.07 4.71
CA PRO A 42 -41.90 -4.22 4.72
C PRO A 42 -42.03 -3.37 5.98
N VAL A 43 -42.62 -2.18 5.82
CA VAL A 43 -42.90 -1.29 6.95
C VAL A 43 -43.90 -1.98 7.89
N GLY A 44 -43.57 -2.06 9.18
CA GLY A 44 -44.42 -2.69 10.18
C GLY A 44 -44.16 -4.19 10.42
N ALA A 45 -43.30 -4.84 9.63
CA ALA A 45 -42.92 -6.23 9.89
C ALA A 45 -42.26 -6.37 11.27
N ALA A 46 -42.72 -7.36 12.04
CA ALA A 46 -42.23 -7.67 13.37
C ALA A 46 -40.89 -8.43 13.30
N THR A 47 -40.03 -8.15 14.27
CA THR A 47 -38.76 -8.88 14.43
C THR A 47 -39.04 -10.18 15.17
N GLU A 48 -38.66 -11.31 14.60
CA GLU A 48 -38.88 -12.64 15.17
C GLU A 48 -37.56 -13.39 15.39
N THR A 49 -37.49 -14.18 16.46
CA THR A 49 -36.30 -14.96 16.84
C THR A 49 -36.59 -16.44 17.13
N ALA A 50 -37.87 -16.83 17.13
CA ALA A 50 -38.28 -18.21 17.41
C ALA A 50 -37.92 -19.13 16.25
N ASN A 51 -37.36 -20.33 16.54
CA ASN A 51 -36.98 -21.34 15.55
C ASN A 51 -36.04 -20.85 14.44
N ILE A 52 -35.19 -19.85 14.74
CA ILE A 52 -34.31 -19.22 13.74
C ILE A 52 -33.38 -20.21 13.04
N ALA A 53 -32.90 -21.24 13.76
CA ALA A 53 -31.99 -22.24 13.19
C ALA A 53 -32.66 -23.14 12.15
N GLU A 54 -33.97 -23.32 12.24
CA GLU A 54 -34.76 -24.13 11.29
C GLU A 54 -35.20 -23.28 10.10
N LEU A 55 -35.66 -22.06 10.35
CA LEU A 55 -36.21 -21.16 9.34
C LEU A 55 -35.14 -20.44 8.51
N CYS A 56 -33.97 -20.20 9.10
CA CYS A 56 -32.85 -19.53 8.47
C CYS A 56 -31.60 -20.43 8.60
N PRO A 57 -31.45 -21.52 7.83
CA PRO A 57 -30.44 -22.54 8.14
C PRO A 57 -29.00 -22.21 7.68
N VAL A 58 -28.74 -20.99 7.18
CA VAL A 58 -27.47 -20.62 6.55
C VAL A 58 -26.38 -20.39 7.61
N GLU A 59 -25.25 -21.09 7.48
CA GLU A 59 -24.09 -21.00 8.38
C GLU A 59 -22.84 -20.39 7.72
N GLY A 60 -22.77 -20.41 6.38
CA GLY A 60 -21.67 -19.81 5.64
C GLY A 60 -22.05 -19.20 4.29
N LEU A 61 -21.24 -18.25 3.83
CA LEU A 61 -21.29 -17.66 2.49
C LEU A 61 -19.97 -17.93 1.78
N PHE A 62 -20.05 -18.43 0.55
CA PHE A 62 -18.89 -18.60 -0.33
C PHE A 62 -18.96 -17.55 -1.44
N ILE A 63 -18.10 -16.53 -1.34
CA ILE A 63 -18.08 -15.35 -2.21
C ILE A 63 -16.65 -15.16 -2.72
N ALA A 64 -16.50 -15.07 -4.03
CA ALA A 64 -15.23 -14.85 -4.71
C ALA A 64 -14.04 -15.68 -4.20
N HIS A 65 -14.25 -17.00 -4.10
CA HIS A 65 -13.28 -17.97 -3.56
C HIS A 65 -12.92 -17.82 -2.07
N VAL A 66 -13.71 -17.05 -1.31
CA VAL A 66 -13.55 -16.88 0.13
C VAL A 66 -14.79 -17.40 0.85
N TRP A 67 -14.58 -18.22 1.87
CA TRP A 67 -15.66 -18.64 2.77
C TRP A 67 -15.77 -17.70 3.97
N TRP A 68 -16.98 -17.27 4.28
CA TRP A 68 -17.33 -16.36 5.38
C TRP A 68 -18.32 -17.05 6.30
N ASN A 69 -18.01 -17.10 7.60
CA ASN A 69 -18.98 -17.55 8.60
C ASN A 69 -20.08 -16.51 8.79
N VAL A 70 -21.31 -16.96 8.94
CA VAL A 70 -22.43 -16.08 9.29
C VAL A 70 -23.05 -16.47 10.62
N ALA A 71 -23.59 -15.47 11.31
CA ALA A 71 -24.38 -15.69 12.52
C ALA A 71 -25.73 -15.02 12.39
N LEU A 72 -26.79 -15.78 12.65
CA LEU A 72 -28.17 -15.34 12.49
C LEU A 72 -28.65 -14.63 13.74
N THR A 73 -29.46 -13.60 13.56
CA THR A 73 -29.88 -12.74 14.67
C THR A 73 -31.39 -12.73 14.85
N HIS A 74 -32.12 -12.48 13.77
CA HIS A 74 -33.58 -12.46 13.72
C HIS A 74 -34.05 -12.64 12.28
N TYR A 75 -35.35 -12.81 12.08
CA TYR A 75 -35.99 -12.77 10.76
C TYR A 75 -37.26 -11.92 10.79
N TYR A 76 -37.80 -11.68 9.60
CA TYR A 76 -39.06 -11.00 9.36
C TYR A 76 -39.95 -11.90 8.52
N SER A 77 -41.17 -12.16 9.00
CA SER A 77 -42.21 -12.81 8.21
C SER A 77 -42.72 -11.84 7.14
N VAL A 78 -42.72 -12.27 5.88
CA VAL A 78 -43.21 -11.48 4.73
C VAL A 78 -44.20 -12.31 3.92
N GLU A 79 -45.01 -11.67 3.06
CA GLU A 79 -46.08 -12.37 2.32
C GLU A 79 -45.59 -13.58 1.53
N HIS A 80 -44.35 -13.54 1.03
CA HIS A 80 -43.73 -14.58 0.21
C HIS A 80 -42.47 -15.16 0.88
N GLY A 81 -42.61 -15.64 2.11
CA GLY A 81 -41.57 -16.35 2.86
C GLY A 81 -41.03 -15.55 4.05
N GLN A 82 -39.71 -15.60 4.27
CA GLN A 82 -39.06 -14.86 5.34
C GLN A 82 -37.76 -14.21 4.87
N ILE A 83 -37.46 -13.05 5.48
CA ILE A 83 -36.19 -12.35 5.30
C ILE A 83 -35.37 -12.54 6.58
N CYS A 84 -34.23 -13.22 6.45
CA CYS A 84 -33.37 -13.57 7.56
C CYS A 84 -32.21 -12.58 7.68
N HIS A 85 -32.03 -11.97 8.86
CA HIS A 85 -30.92 -11.06 9.12
C HIS A 85 -29.72 -11.82 9.72
N PHE A 86 -28.55 -11.58 9.13
CA PHE A 86 -27.29 -12.20 9.52
C PHE A 86 -26.20 -11.14 9.78
N VAL A 87 -25.20 -11.57 10.52
CA VAL A 87 -24.00 -10.78 10.78
C VAL A 87 -22.73 -11.61 10.54
N VAL A 88 -21.64 -10.94 10.18
CA VAL A 88 -20.29 -11.49 10.29
C VAL A 88 -19.57 -10.69 11.37
N PRO A 89 -19.61 -11.15 12.64
CA PRO A 89 -19.29 -10.31 13.80
C PRO A 89 -17.90 -9.69 13.73
N GLN A 90 -16.91 -10.47 13.31
CA GLN A 90 -15.51 -10.05 13.25
C GLN A 90 -15.21 -8.99 12.18
N TYR A 91 -16.17 -8.68 11.32
CA TYR A 91 -16.00 -7.68 10.25
C TYR A 91 -17.08 -6.60 10.24
N ASN A 92 -17.97 -6.52 11.25
CA ASN A 92 -19.05 -5.52 11.27
C ASN A 92 -19.86 -5.55 9.95
N ILE A 93 -20.17 -6.76 9.50
CA ILE A 93 -21.04 -7.02 8.36
C ILE A 93 -22.43 -7.28 8.88
N HIS A 94 -23.41 -6.61 8.30
CA HIS A 94 -24.83 -6.75 8.59
C HIS A 94 -25.58 -6.87 7.28
N GLY A 95 -26.41 -7.89 7.15
CA GLY A 95 -27.11 -8.15 5.91
C GLY A 95 -28.38 -8.94 6.12
N SER A 96 -29.15 -9.06 5.04
CA SER A 96 -30.35 -9.87 5.02
C SER A 96 -30.35 -10.75 3.79
N PHE A 97 -30.89 -11.95 3.93
CA PHE A 97 -31.07 -12.88 2.82
C PHE A 97 -32.50 -13.40 2.75
N LYS A 98 -32.87 -13.85 1.56
CA LYS A 98 -34.11 -14.58 1.28
C LYS A 98 -33.74 -15.93 0.68
N LEU A 99 -34.39 -16.97 1.18
CA LEU A 99 -34.22 -18.34 0.72
C LEU A 99 -35.46 -18.76 -0.09
N GLY A 100 -35.25 -19.28 -1.29
CA GLY A 100 -36.31 -19.88 -2.09
C GLY A 100 -36.72 -21.25 -1.57
N THR A 101 -37.98 -21.63 -1.82
CA THR A 101 -38.54 -22.92 -1.41
C THR A 101 -38.35 -24.03 -2.45
N GLU A 102 -38.06 -23.65 -3.69
CA GLU A 102 -37.93 -24.59 -4.81
C GLU A 102 -36.46 -25.01 -5.01
N LYS A 103 -36.28 -26.30 -5.31
CA LYS A 103 -34.98 -26.87 -5.66
C LYS A 103 -34.56 -26.40 -7.05
N VAL A 104 -33.33 -25.95 -7.18
CA VAL A 104 -32.73 -25.47 -8.42
C VAL A 104 -31.36 -26.10 -8.66
N ALA A 105 -30.87 -26.01 -9.89
CA ALA A 105 -29.51 -26.43 -10.21
C ALA A 105 -28.49 -25.62 -9.37
N PRO A 106 -27.43 -26.26 -8.85
CA PRO A 106 -26.43 -25.60 -8.01
C PRO A 106 -25.71 -24.49 -8.78
N PHE A 107 -25.28 -23.46 -8.05
CA PHE A 107 -24.42 -22.44 -8.59
C PHE A 107 -23.07 -23.02 -9.04
N SER A 108 -22.43 -22.42 -10.04
CA SER A 108 -21.25 -23.00 -10.71
C SER A 108 -20.03 -23.23 -9.81
N THR A 109 -19.94 -22.55 -8.67
CA THR A 109 -18.86 -22.70 -7.69
C THR A 109 -19.22 -23.66 -6.55
N ALA A 110 -20.45 -24.18 -6.51
CA ALA A 110 -20.86 -25.15 -5.51
C ALA A 110 -20.22 -26.52 -5.80
N PRO A 111 -19.90 -27.33 -4.76
CA PRO A 111 -19.35 -28.66 -4.94
C PRO A 111 -20.40 -29.61 -5.54
N ALA A 112 -19.92 -30.70 -6.15
CA ALA A 112 -20.78 -31.70 -6.78
C ALA A 112 -21.80 -32.32 -5.80
N SER A 113 -21.49 -32.34 -4.50
CA SER A 113 -22.39 -32.78 -3.44
C SER A 113 -23.68 -31.95 -3.33
N CYS A 114 -23.74 -30.74 -3.90
CA CYS A 114 -24.89 -29.84 -3.81
C CYS A 114 -25.88 -29.97 -4.99
N ALA A 115 -25.66 -30.88 -5.94
CA ALA A 115 -26.39 -30.96 -7.19
C ALA A 115 -27.92 -31.09 -7.07
N ASN A 116 -28.42 -31.80 -6.06
CA ASN A 116 -29.86 -32.06 -5.86
C ASN A 116 -30.43 -31.40 -4.60
N GLU A 117 -29.63 -30.58 -3.93
CA GLU A 117 -29.87 -30.05 -2.59
C GLU A 117 -29.61 -28.54 -2.54
N SER A 118 -29.87 -27.87 -3.67
CA SER A 118 -29.64 -26.44 -3.86
C SER A 118 -30.95 -25.67 -3.99
N TYR A 119 -31.03 -24.51 -3.33
CA TYR A 119 -32.19 -23.62 -3.30
C TYR A 119 -31.78 -22.21 -3.73
N VAL A 120 -32.69 -21.44 -4.31
CA VAL A 120 -32.41 -20.04 -4.70
C VAL A 120 -32.00 -19.23 -3.48
N PHE A 121 -30.92 -18.47 -3.59
CA PHE A 121 -30.43 -17.62 -2.51
C PHE A 121 -30.12 -16.23 -3.02
N GLU A 122 -30.73 -15.23 -2.40
CA GLU A 122 -30.43 -13.82 -2.64
C GLU A 122 -30.10 -13.14 -1.33
N HIS A 123 -29.11 -12.26 -1.34
CA HIS A 123 -28.78 -11.48 -0.15
C HIS A 123 -28.15 -10.14 -0.50
N TYR A 124 -28.21 -9.23 0.47
CA TYR A 124 -27.35 -8.07 0.50
C TYR A 124 -26.69 -7.96 1.87
N PHE A 125 -25.57 -7.26 1.92
CA PHE A 125 -25.00 -6.81 3.18
C PHE A 125 -24.31 -5.47 3.05
N TYR A 126 -24.12 -4.85 4.22
CA TYR A 126 -23.24 -3.72 4.43
C TYR A 126 -22.08 -4.13 5.32
N HIS A 127 -20.87 -3.84 4.87
CA HIS A 127 -19.64 -4.00 5.64
C HIS A 127 -19.17 -2.63 6.13
N GLY A 128 -19.27 -2.38 7.44
CA GLY A 128 -18.88 -1.09 8.02
C GLY A 128 -17.37 -0.83 7.94
N SER A 129 -17.00 0.36 7.48
CA SER A 129 -15.61 0.83 7.36
C SER A 129 -15.15 1.54 8.66
N ILE A 130 -13.91 2.05 8.69
CA ILE A 130 -13.40 2.90 9.78
C ILE A 130 -14.03 4.31 9.71
N GLY A 131 -14.44 4.75 8.53
CA GLY A 131 -15.21 5.99 8.34
C GLY A 131 -16.68 5.86 8.73
N TYR A 132 -17.43 6.96 8.64
CA TYR A 132 -18.90 6.96 8.78
C TYR A 132 -19.60 6.42 7.51
N TYR A 133 -19.14 5.30 6.98
CA TYR A 133 -19.75 4.64 5.83
C TYR A 133 -19.53 3.12 5.84
N SER A 134 -20.29 2.43 5.00
CA SER A 134 -20.22 0.99 4.78
C SER A 134 -20.19 0.66 3.29
N PHE A 135 -19.50 -0.44 2.95
CA PHE A 135 -19.52 -1.02 1.62
C PHE A 135 -20.75 -1.89 1.45
N TYR A 136 -21.49 -1.68 0.36
CA TYR A 136 -22.63 -2.49 -0.03
C TYR A 136 -22.21 -3.58 -0.99
N GLU A 137 -22.72 -4.78 -0.75
CA GLU A 137 -22.70 -5.89 -1.68
C GLU A 137 -24.10 -6.47 -1.78
N GLU A 138 -24.50 -6.83 -3.00
CA GLU A 138 -25.67 -7.68 -3.24
C GLU A 138 -25.28 -8.83 -4.16
N ALA A 139 -25.66 -10.04 -3.79
CA ALA A 139 -25.27 -11.25 -4.49
C ALA A 139 -26.45 -12.23 -4.63
N VAL A 140 -26.33 -13.05 -5.67
CA VAL A 140 -27.28 -14.12 -5.99
C VAL A 140 -26.55 -15.42 -6.20
N GLY A 141 -27.23 -16.52 -5.91
CA GLY A 141 -26.70 -17.86 -6.18
C GLY A 141 -27.60 -18.92 -5.58
N THR A 142 -26.98 -19.93 -4.98
CA THR A 142 -27.72 -21.07 -4.41
C THR A 142 -27.22 -21.45 -3.03
N TYR A 143 -28.16 -21.75 -2.13
CA TYR A 143 -27.89 -22.33 -0.83
C TYR A 143 -27.90 -23.86 -0.89
N CYS A 144 -26.87 -24.50 -0.33
CA CYS A 144 -26.76 -25.95 -0.26
C CYS A 144 -27.12 -26.47 1.15
N THR A 145 -28.07 -27.40 1.25
CA THR A 145 -28.49 -27.95 2.55
C THR A 145 -27.46 -28.90 3.17
N ASN A 146 -26.63 -29.55 2.35
CA ASN A 146 -25.66 -30.55 2.81
C ASN A 146 -24.52 -29.94 3.66
N ASP A 147 -24.04 -28.76 3.31
CA ASP A 147 -22.95 -28.07 4.01
C ASP A 147 -23.37 -26.71 4.59
N LYS A 148 -24.66 -26.38 4.48
CA LYS A 148 -25.29 -25.14 4.97
C LYS A 148 -24.60 -23.86 4.47
N THR A 149 -24.00 -23.92 3.29
CA THR A 149 -23.28 -22.79 2.68
C THR A 149 -24.04 -22.26 1.47
N ALA A 150 -24.13 -20.93 1.35
CA ALA A 150 -24.60 -20.29 0.14
C ALA A 150 -23.44 -19.95 -0.80
N TYR A 151 -23.52 -20.45 -2.03
CA TYR A 151 -22.57 -20.20 -3.10
C TYR A 151 -23.11 -19.11 -4.00
N VAL A 152 -22.45 -17.96 -4.00
CA VAL A 152 -23.03 -16.74 -4.59
C VAL A 152 -22.04 -15.98 -5.45
N ARG A 153 -22.59 -15.17 -6.35
CA ARG A 153 -21.86 -14.20 -7.16
C ARG A 153 -22.47 -12.82 -6.98
N VAL A 154 -21.59 -11.86 -6.77
CA VAL A 154 -21.95 -10.46 -6.61
C VAL A 154 -22.55 -9.89 -7.89
N ARG A 155 -23.73 -9.28 -7.75
CA ARG A 155 -24.44 -8.54 -8.79
C ARG A 155 -24.44 -7.03 -8.57
N GLY A 156 -24.36 -6.57 -7.31
CA GLY A 156 -24.44 -5.16 -6.93
C GLY A 156 -23.30 -4.75 -6.00
N LEU A 157 -22.79 -3.54 -6.18
CA LEU A 157 -21.80 -2.90 -5.32
C LEU A 157 -22.17 -1.43 -5.12
N GLY A 158 -21.77 -0.86 -3.99
CA GLY A 158 -22.06 0.52 -3.66
C GLY A 158 -21.56 0.89 -2.27
N THR A 159 -22.03 2.01 -1.74
CA THR A 159 -21.67 2.49 -0.39
C THR A 159 -22.83 3.23 0.26
N LEU A 160 -22.85 3.29 1.59
CA LEU A 160 -23.87 4.00 2.35
C LEU A 160 -23.26 4.71 3.57
N ASP A 161 -23.72 5.92 3.88
CA ASP A 161 -23.37 6.62 5.12
C ASP A 161 -24.10 6.01 6.33
N SER A 162 -23.62 4.85 6.79
CA SER A 162 -24.12 4.17 7.99
C SER A 162 -23.06 3.21 8.55
N ASN A 163 -23.07 3.00 9.86
CA ASN A 163 -22.12 2.10 10.52
C ASN A 163 -22.67 1.53 11.84
N GLY A 164 -22.06 0.45 12.33
CA GLY A 164 -22.32 -0.15 13.64
C GLY A 164 -23.78 -0.49 13.89
N ALA A 165 -24.33 -0.03 15.04
CA ALA A 165 -25.69 -0.37 15.47
C ALA A 165 -26.81 0.13 14.52
N ALA A 166 -26.54 1.12 13.68
CA ALA A 166 -27.48 1.55 12.66
C ALA A 166 -27.59 0.51 11.54
N LEU A 167 -26.49 -0.15 11.16
CA LEU A 167 -26.48 -1.22 10.16
C LEU A 167 -27.24 -2.45 10.64
N ALA A 168 -27.10 -2.82 11.92
CA ALA A 168 -27.83 -3.96 12.50
C ALA A 168 -29.36 -3.79 12.50
N ARG A 169 -29.85 -2.57 12.28
CA ARG A 169 -31.27 -2.21 12.21
C ARG A 169 -31.69 -1.80 10.79
N ASP A 170 -30.79 -1.91 9.80
CA ASP A 170 -31.10 -1.53 8.44
C ASP A 170 -32.10 -2.53 7.83
N ARG A 171 -33.29 -2.01 7.49
CA ARG A 171 -34.37 -2.77 6.85
C ARG A 171 -34.33 -2.71 5.33
N GLY A 172 -33.36 -2.00 4.77
CA GLY A 172 -33.34 -1.68 3.35
C GLY A 172 -34.29 -0.52 3.00
N ASN A 173 -34.19 -0.06 1.75
CA ASN A 173 -35.09 0.92 1.15
C ASN A 173 -35.09 0.70 -0.38
N VAL A 174 -36.24 0.93 -1.02
CA VAL A 174 -36.43 0.90 -2.48
C VAL A 174 -35.78 2.09 -3.22
N GLY A 175 -35.44 3.15 -2.48
CA GLY A 175 -34.76 4.33 -3.01
C GLY A 175 -33.29 4.10 -3.35
N TYR A 176 -32.71 5.02 -4.15
CA TYR A 176 -31.26 5.04 -4.37
C TYR A 176 -30.51 5.40 -3.09
N ARG A 177 -29.39 4.72 -2.86
CA ARG A 177 -28.52 4.88 -1.70
C ARG A 177 -27.10 5.15 -2.16
N CYS A 178 -26.38 6.00 -1.45
CA CYS A 178 -24.97 6.29 -1.70
C CYS A 178 -24.29 6.80 -0.42
N SER A 179 -22.97 6.82 -0.39
CA SER A 179 -22.17 7.48 0.66
C SER A 179 -21.59 8.80 0.16
N TYR A 180 -22.00 9.91 0.76
CA TYR A 180 -21.37 11.21 0.54
C TYR A 180 -19.99 11.27 1.21
N TRP A 181 -19.79 10.54 2.32
CA TRP A 181 -18.51 10.42 2.99
C TRP A 181 -17.46 9.79 2.07
N TYR A 182 -17.73 8.58 1.57
CA TYR A 182 -16.87 7.88 0.63
C TYR A 182 -16.68 8.67 -0.65
N GLY A 183 -17.76 9.27 -1.18
CA GLY A 183 -17.69 10.13 -2.35
C GLY A 183 -16.69 11.27 -2.17
N THR A 184 -16.76 11.99 -1.06
CA THR A 184 -15.91 13.16 -0.77
C THR A 184 -14.45 12.77 -0.55
N PHE A 185 -14.18 11.86 0.39
CA PHE A 185 -12.81 11.47 0.72
C PHE A 185 -12.16 10.68 -0.43
N GLY A 186 -12.90 9.79 -1.08
CA GLY A 186 -12.44 9.10 -2.28
C GLY A 186 -12.08 10.08 -3.40
N SER A 187 -12.90 11.11 -3.65
CA SER A 187 -12.57 12.18 -4.61
C SER A 187 -11.28 12.91 -4.26
N ILE A 188 -11.13 13.34 -3.00
CA ILE A 188 -9.90 14.03 -2.54
C ILE A 188 -8.67 13.14 -2.78
N TRP A 189 -8.78 11.84 -2.49
CA TRP A 189 -7.69 10.90 -2.70
C TRP A 189 -7.33 10.72 -4.18
N ILE A 190 -8.33 10.54 -5.05
CA ILE A 190 -8.10 10.42 -6.49
C ILE A 190 -7.44 11.69 -7.05
N ILE A 191 -7.93 12.87 -6.64
CA ILE A 191 -7.34 14.16 -7.02
C ILE A 191 -5.88 14.24 -6.56
N TYR A 192 -5.61 13.91 -5.28
CA TYR A 192 -4.26 13.93 -4.73
C TYR A 192 -3.31 13.03 -5.52
N ARG A 193 -3.73 11.81 -5.85
CA ARG A 193 -2.94 10.84 -6.63
C ARG A 193 -2.73 11.32 -8.07
N GLY A 194 -3.73 11.94 -8.68
CA GLY A 194 -3.61 12.60 -9.99
C GLY A 194 -2.58 13.73 -9.99
N MET A 195 -2.60 14.58 -8.95
CA MET A 195 -1.62 15.66 -8.77
C MET A 195 -0.20 15.13 -8.55
N LEU A 196 -0.05 14.07 -7.75
CA LEU A 196 1.21 13.36 -7.54
C LEU A 196 1.77 12.80 -8.87
N LEU A 197 0.91 12.21 -9.70
CA LEU A 197 1.32 11.69 -11.00
C LEU A 197 1.71 12.77 -11.99
N ARG A 198 0.99 13.90 -12.01
CA ARG A 198 1.37 15.08 -12.78
C ARG A 198 2.75 15.59 -12.35
N LYS A 199 3.00 15.69 -11.05
CA LYS A 199 4.31 16.08 -10.50
C LYS A 199 5.40 15.12 -10.97
N SER A 200 5.21 13.82 -10.79
CA SER A 200 6.14 12.76 -11.23
C SER A 200 6.41 12.82 -12.74
N TYR A 201 5.40 13.07 -13.56
CA TYR A 201 5.56 13.25 -15.01
C TYR A 201 6.53 14.39 -15.33
N VAL A 202 6.35 15.56 -14.70
CA VAL A 202 7.22 16.72 -14.92
C VAL A 202 8.65 16.41 -14.49
N LEU A 203 8.84 15.78 -13.32
CA LEU A 203 10.15 15.36 -12.80
C LEU A 203 10.87 14.39 -13.75
N CYS A 204 10.19 13.31 -14.14
CA CYS A 204 10.70 12.32 -15.09
C CYS A 204 11.06 12.96 -16.44
N LYS A 205 10.23 13.89 -16.93
CA LYS A 205 10.48 14.60 -18.20
C LYS A 205 11.70 15.53 -18.11
N GLN A 206 11.83 16.29 -17.02
CA GLN A 206 12.97 17.19 -16.80
C GLN A 206 14.27 16.40 -16.64
N TYR A 207 14.27 15.34 -15.82
CA TYR A 207 15.43 14.49 -15.62
C TYR A 207 15.85 13.79 -16.91
N GLY A 208 14.90 13.19 -17.64
CA GLY A 208 15.17 12.57 -18.93
C GLY A 208 15.78 13.53 -19.95
N ARG A 209 15.28 14.77 -20.03
CA ARG A 209 15.88 15.82 -20.90
C ARG A 209 17.31 16.16 -20.49
N LYS A 210 17.62 16.18 -19.18
CA LYS A 210 18.98 16.43 -18.70
C LYS A 210 19.92 15.28 -19.06
N CYS A 211 19.51 14.03 -18.82
CA CYS A 211 20.29 12.86 -19.24
C CYS A 211 20.55 12.88 -20.75
N ASP A 212 19.53 13.18 -21.56
CA ASP A 212 19.68 13.27 -23.03
C ASP A 212 20.68 14.36 -23.44
N ARG A 213 20.69 15.52 -22.76
CA ARG A 213 21.67 16.61 -23.01
C ARG A 213 23.10 16.24 -22.59
N MET A 214 23.24 15.46 -21.52
CA MET A 214 24.54 14.95 -21.06
C MET A 214 24.98 13.68 -21.80
N ASN A 215 24.23 13.26 -22.83
CA ASN A 215 24.43 12.02 -23.57
C ASN A 215 24.46 10.75 -22.69
N GLU A 216 23.76 10.78 -21.55
CA GLU A 216 23.71 9.68 -20.59
C GLU A 216 22.60 8.68 -20.94
N GLN A 217 22.94 7.39 -21.00
CA GLN A 217 21.98 6.34 -21.28
C GLN A 217 21.40 5.70 -20.02
N LEU A 218 20.15 6.04 -19.68
CA LEU A 218 19.44 5.37 -18.58
C LEU A 218 19.10 3.91 -18.92
N ARG A 219 19.47 2.98 -18.02
CA ARG A 219 19.00 1.58 -18.05
C ARG A 219 17.51 1.51 -17.65
N ARG A 220 16.81 0.43 -18.05
CA ARG A 220 15.38 0.24 -17.70
C ARG A 220 15.15 0.24 -16.18
N LYS A 221 15.99 -0.49 -15.43
CA LYS A 221 15.94 -0.53 -13.96
C LYS A 221 16.12 0.86 -13.35
N ALA A 222 17.10 1.63 -13.82
CA ALA A 222 17.34 3.00 -13.36
C ALA A 222 16.14 3.91 -13.58
N ALA A 223 15.48 3.81 -14.74
CA ALA A 223 14.29 4.59 -15.06
C ALA A 223 13.10 4.24 -14.13
N VAL A 224 12.92 2.97 -13.78
CA VAL A 224 11.88 2.55 -12.82
C VAL A 224 12.18 3.07 -11.42
N VAL A 225 13.42 2.96 -10.95
CA VAL A 225 13.84 3.47 -9.63
C VAL A 225 13.59 4.98 -9.53
N TYR A 226 14.07 5.75 -10.50
CA TYR A 226 13.86 7.21 -10.50
C TYR A 226 12.36 7.57 -10.51
N MET A 227 11.57 6.88 -11.32
CA MET A 227 10.14 7.10 -11.40
C MET A 227 9.44 6.77 -10.07
N GLN A 228 9.83 5.68 -9.38
CA GLN A 228 9.29 5.35 -8.06
C GLN A 228 9.65 6.39 -6.98
N GLU A 229 10.89 6.88 -6.97
CA GLU A 229 11.29 7.99 -6.08
C GLU A 229 10.49 9.27 -6.39
N SER A 230 10.23 9.56 -7.67
CA SER A 230 9.45 10.74 -8.07
C SER A 230 7.96 10.69 -7.67
N MET A 231 7.44 9.51 -7.39
CA MET A 231 6.05 9.27 -6.94
C MET A 231 5.94 9.12 -5.42
N ARG A 232 6.93 9.58 -4.65
CA ARG A 232 6.87 9.56 -3.20
C ARG A 232 5.64 10.30 -2.67
N LEU A 233 4.91 9.64 -1.77
CA LEU A 233 3.61 10.09 -1.26
C LEU A 233 3.74 11.32 -0.36
N SER A 234 4.83 11.46 0.39
CA SER A 234 5.14 12.62 1.21
C SER A 234 6.12 13.54 0.47
N ALA A 235 6.01 14.84 0.71
CA ALA A 235 7.01 15.81 0.27
C ALA A 235 8.18 15.87 1.28
N ASP A 236 9.31 16.42 0.85
CA ASP A 236 10.40 16.75 1.77
C ASP A 236 9.94 17.83 2.77
N GLY A 237 10.31 17.67 4.04
CA GLY A 237 9.88 18.57 5.12
C GLY A 237 8.46 18.35 5.63
N THR A 238 7.77 17.30 5.18
CA THR A 238 6.42 16.94 5.67
C THR A 238 6.42 16.65 7.18
N THR A 239 5.41 17.14 7.91
CA THR A 239 5.21 16.82 9.34
C THR A 239 4.45 15.51 9.54
N ASN A 240 4.46 14.95 10.76
CA ASN A 240 3.76 13.69 11.03
C ASN A 240 2.23 13.80 10.95
N TYR A 241 1.64 14.96 11.24
CA TYR A 241 0.21 15.18 11.01
C TYR A 241 -0.19 14.98 9.55
N HIS A 242 0.59 15.52 8.63
CA HIS A 242 0.38 15.33 7.20
C HIS A 242 0.58 13.87 6.77
N ARG A 243 1.59 13.17 7.32
CA ARG A 243 1.80 11.73 7.05
C ARG A 243 0.63 10.89 7.53
N ILE A 244 0.07 11.19 8.70
CA ILE A 244 -1.13 10.53 9.24
C ILE A 244 -2.33 10.77 8.32
N ALA A 245 -2.53 12.00 7.84
CA ALA A 245 -3.60 12.30 6.89
C ALA A 245 -3.45 11.50 5.58
N ILE A 246 -2.24 11.43 5.01
CA ILE A 246 -1.98 10.60 3.81
C ILE A 246 -2.23 9.12 4.11
N LEU A 247 -1.77 8.62 5.27
CA LEU A 247 -1.96 7.23 5.68
C LEU A 247 -3.45 6.88 5.78
N TYR A 248 -4.27 7.77 6.36
CA TYR A 248 -5.72 7.60 6.41
C TYR A 248 -6.32 7.46 5.00
N MET A 249 -6.02 8.40 4.09
CA MET A 249 -6.53 8.33 2.70
C MET A 249 -6.05 7.08 1.96
N LEU A 250 -4.83 6.63 2.24
CA LEU A 250 -4.27 5.41 1.66
C LEU A 250 -4.98 4.14 2.19
N LEU A 251 -5.34 4.11 3.48
CA LEU A 251 -6.14 3.04 4.07
C LEU A 251 -7.55 2.97 3.43
N GLU A 252 -8.20 4.11 3.19
CA GLU A 252 -9.49 4.15 2.48
C GLU A 252 -9.40 3.55 1.06
N GLY A 253 -8.32 3.88 0.33
CA GLY A 253 -8.03 3.28 -0.97
C GLY A 253 -7.74 1.78 -0.89
N LEU A 254 -7.01 1.33 0.15
CA LEU A 254 -6.71 -0.08 0.39
C LEU A 254 -7.98 -0.89 0.68
N MET A 255 -8.88 -0.38 1.52
CA MET A 255 -10.14 -1.05 1.86
C MET A 255 -11.03 -1.24 0.64
N SER A 256 -11.09 -0.24 -0.25
CA SER A 256 -11.83 -0.35 -1.52
C SER A 256 -11.29 -1.48 -2.42
N ASP A 257 -9.96 -1.59 -2.50
CA ASP A 257 -9.30 -2.65 -3.30
C ASP A 257 -9.48 -4.03 -2.69
N LEU A 258 -9.40 -4.13 -1.35
CA LEU A 258 -9.64 -5.37 -0.61
C LEU A 258 -11.09 -5.84 -0.79
N PHE A 259 -12.05 -4.93 -0.66
CA PHE A 259 -13.47 -5.25 -0.84
C PHE A 259 -13.76 -5.76 -2.26
N LEU A 260 -13.18 -5.11 -3.28
CA LEU A 260 -13.39 -5.52 -4.66
C LEU A 260 -12.82 -6.93 -4.96
N LEU A 261 -11.75 -7.31 -4.28
CA LEU A 261 -11.09 -8.61 -4.42
C LEU A 261 -11.91 -9.74 -3.80
N ILE A 262 -12.61 -9.47 -2.69
CA ILE A 262 -13.50 -10.43 -2.05
C ILE A 262 -14.92 -10.45 -2.61
N ALA A 263 -15.29 -9.42 -3.38
CA ALA A 263 -16.61 -9.31 -4.01
C ALA A 263 -16.61 -9.67 -5.50
N GLN A 264 -15.46 -9.90 -6.14
CA GLN A 264 -15.42 -10.14 -7.59
C GLN A 264 -14.52 -11.27 -8.03
N ASP A 265 -15.07 -12.09 -8.91
CA ASP A 265 -14.35 -13.14 -9.62
C ASP A 265 -13.94 -12.72 -11.03
N GLY A 266 -12.84 -13.33 -11.50
CA GLY A 266 -12.40 -13.28 -12.89
C GLY A 266 -11.08 -12.56 -13.12
N LEU A 267 -10.75 -12.33 -14.39
CA LEU A 267 -9.44 -11.78 -14.79
C LEU A 267 -9.24 -10.33 -14.29
N LEU A 268 -10.31 -9.54 -14.22
CA LEU A 268 -10.26 -8.17 -13.74
C LEU A 268 -9.98 -8.07 -12.23
N SER A 269 -10.45 -9.03 -11.42
CA SER A 269 -10.10 -9.04 -9.99
C SER A 269 -8.65 -9.45 -9.77
N ARG A 270 -8.10 -10.34 -10.61
CA ARG A 270 -6.66 -10.67 -10.60
C ARG A 270 -5.77 -9.47 -10.91
N ILE A 271 -6.22 -8.56 -11.79
CA ILE A 271 -5.47 -7.31 -12.06
C ILE A 271 -5.53 -6.37 -10.85
N GLN A 272 -6.60 -6.42 -10.04
CA GLN A 272 -6.73 -5.61 -8.81
C GLN A 272 -5.63 -5.93 -7.79
N TYR A 273 -5.06 -7.14 -7.80
CA TYR A 273 -3.88 -7.49 -6.99
C TYR A 273 -2.70 -6.53 -7.19
N VAL A 274 -2.56 -5.96 -8.39
CA VAL A 274 -1.53 -4.95 -8.67
C VAL A 274 -1.78 -3.66 -7.90
N SER A 275 -3.03 -3.19 -7.87
CA SER A 275 -3.42 -2.00 -7.09
C SER A 275 -3.28 -2.24 -5.60
N LEU A 276 -3.74 -3.40 -5.11
CA LEU A 276 -3.62 -3.80 -3.72
C LEU A 276 -2.16 -3.84 -3.26
N GLY A 277 -1.30 -4.53 -4.01
CA GLY A 277 0.12 -4.62 -3.69
C GLY A 277 0.80 -3.24 -3.68
N TYR A 278 0.45 -2.36 -4.62
CA TYR A 278 0.95 -0.99 -4.64
C TYR A 278 0.53 -0.20 -3.39
N ASN A 279 -0.76 -0.25 -3.03
CA ASN A 279 -1.28 0.46 -1.86
C ASN A 279 -0.68 -0.09 -0.56
N LEU A 280 -0.51 -1.40 -0.44
CA LEU A 280 0.13 -2.05 0.71
C LEU A 280 1.61 -1.65 0.85
N SER A 281 2.36 -1.60 -0.25
CA SER A 281 3.73 -1.07 -0.26
C SER A 281 3.77 0.39 0.18
N GLY A 282 2.80 1.20 -0.26
CA GLY A 282 2.63 2.58 0.18
C GLY A 282 2.42 2.71 1.69
N VAL A 283 1.58 1.84 2.28
CA VAL A 283 1.29 1.83 3.73
C VAL A 283 2.58 1.53 4.50
N LEU A 284 3.31 0.47 4.11
CA LEU A 284 4.57 0.09 4.74
C LEU A 284 5.62 1.20 4.66
N SER A 285 5.77 1.84 3.49
CA SER A 285 6.69 2.97 3.33
C SER A 285 6.28 4.17 4.18
N MET A 286 4.99 4.54 4.23
CA MET A 286 4.52 5.68 5.00
C MET A 286 4.67 5.46 6.51
N LEU A 287 4.36 4.26 7.00
CA LEU A 287 4.58 3.87 8.39
C LEU A 287 6.06 3.97 8.75
N PHE A 288 6.95 3.44 7.90
CA PHE A 288 8.39 3.53 8.15
C PHE A 288 8.90 4.97 8.13
N GLU A 289 8.45 5.81 7.21
CA GLU A 289 8.81 7.24 7.21
C GLU A 289 8.35 7.95 8.49
N LEU A 290 7.16 7.62 9.00
CA LEU A 290 6.66 8.15 10.26
C LEU A 290 7.55 7.72 11.43
N PHE A 291 7.92 6.44 11.52
CA PHE A 291 8.86 5.95 12.52
C PHE A 291 10.26 6.56 12.39
N GLU A 292 10.79 6.70 11.16
CA GLU A 292 12.12 7.26 10.88
C GLU A 292 12.19 8.74 11.31
N SER A 293 11.10 9.49 11.11
CA SER A 293 11.00 10.90 11.50
C SER A 293 10.99 11.16 13.01
N ILE A 294 10.63 10.15 13.82
CA ILE A 294 10.59 10.25 15.29
C ILE A 294 12.01 10.05 15.88
N HIS A 295 13.02 9.74 15.05
CA HIS A 295 14.42 9.53 15.45
C HIS A 295 14.63 8.46 16.55
N TRP A 296 13.68 7.52 16.67
CA TRP A 296 13.73 6.51 17.73
C TRP A 296 14.72 5.38 17.45
N LEU A 297 15.07 5.18 16.18
CA LEU A 297 16.03 4.15 15.74
C LEU A 297 17.45 4.71 15.68
N ARG A 298 18.40 3.99 16.30
CA ARG A 298 19.83 4.22 16.06
C ARG A 298 20.14 4.03 14.57
N GLU A 299 21.08 4.82 14.05
CA GLU A 299 21.39 4.82 12.61
C GLU A 299 21.74 3.45 12.05
N LYS A 300 22.56 2.65 12.77
CA LYS A 300 22.90 1.29 12.35
C LYS A 300 21.65 0.41 12.16
N THR A 301 20.72 0.46 13.13
CA THR A 301 19.46 -0.30 13.07
C THR A 301 18.55 0.22 11.95
N ARG A 302 18.45 1.55 11.80
CA ARG A 302 17.71 2.21 10.72
C ARG A 302 18.19 1.73 9.35
N LEU A 303 19.51 1.72 9.11
CA LEU A 303 20.10 1.28 7.85
C LEU A 303 19.85 -0.20 7.57
N VAL A 304 20.02 -1.06 8.58
CA VAL A 304 19.73 -2.50 8.45
C VAL A 304 18.28 -2.70 8.06
N LEU A 305 17.33 -2.12 8.80
CA LEU A 305 15.90 -2.23 8.48
C LEU A 305 15.58 -1.70 7.07
N LYS A 306 16.13 -0.54 6.71
CA LYS A 306 15.90 0.10 5.41
C LYS A 306 16.42 -0.78 4.26
N ARG A 307 17.63 -1.33 4.36
CA ARG A 307 18.22 -2.21 3.34
C ARG A 307 17.51 -3.55 3.23
N LEU A 308 16.99 -4.06 4.34
CA LEU A 308 16.46 -5.41 4.44
C LEU A 308 14.97 -5.49 4.08
N ILE A 309 14.19 -4.45 4.40
CA ILE A 309 12.74 -4.37 4.16
C ILE A 309 12.40 -3.45 2.98
N PHE A 310 13.16 -2.38 2.76
CA PHE A 310 12.85 -1.33 1.79
C PHE A 310 13.89 -1.24 0.68
N CYS A 311 13.96 -2.28 -0.17
CA CYS A 311 14.82 -2.27 -1.35
C CYS A 311 14.08 -2.51 -2.67
N TYR A 312 14.52 -1.85 -3.73
CA TYR A 312 13.83 -1.84 -5.03
C TYR A 312 13.76 -3.23 -5.69
N GLU A 313 14.73 -4.10 -5.42
CA GLU A 313 14.80 -5.42 -6.05
C GLU A 313 13.78 -6.43 -5.52
N THR A 314 13.37 -6.32 -4.25
CA THR A 314 12.57 -7.37 -3.58
C THR A 314 11.25 -6.84 -3.02
N SER A 315 11.08 -5.53 -2.93
CA SER A 315 9.97 -4.88 -2.24
C SER A 315 8.58 -5.02 -2.86
N LEU A 316 8.42 -5.62 -4.03
CA LEU A 316 7.08 -5.92 -4.57
C LEU A 316 6.75 -7.41 -4.50
N ILE A 317 7.73 -8.26 -4.18
CA ILE A 317 7.54 -9.72 -4.17
C ILE A 317 6.62 -10.12 -3.02
N GLY A 318 6.84 -9.55 -1.82
CA GLY A 318 5.97 -9.76 -0.67
C GLY A 318 4.53 -9.39 -0.95
N GLU A 319 4.32 -8.23 -1.55
CA GLU A 319 3.03 -7.66 -1.91
C GLU A 319 2.28 -8.51 -2.93
N PHE A 320 2.95 -8.97 -3.99
CA PHE A 320 2.33 -9.82 -5.00
C PHE A 320 1.99 -11.21 -4.45
N LEU A 321 2.87 -11.80 -3.63
CA LEU A 321 2.57 -13.07 -2.97
C LEU A 321 1.43 -12.92 -1.95
N SER A 322 1.41 -11.85 -1.17
CA SER A 322 0.31 -11.60 -0.23
C SER A 322 -1.01 -11.39 -0.94
N ALA A 323 -1.00 -10.70 -2.08
CA ALA A 323 -2.20 -10.48 -2.88
C ALA A 323 -2.73 -11.81 -3.44
N GLY A 324 -1.85 -12.67 -3.97
CA GLY A 324 -2.24 -13.99 -4.50
C GLY A 324 -2.70 -15.00 -3.44
N LEU A 325 -2.21 -14.91 -2.20
CA LEU A 325 -2.56 -15.81 -1.10
C LEU A 325 -3.69 -15.27 -0.20
N MET A 326 -4.14 -14.04 -0.44
CA MET A 326 -5.14 -13.36 0.40
C MET A 326 -6.41 -14.19 0.60
N GLN A 327 -6.98 -14.73 -0.46
CA GLN A 327 -8.26 -15.47 -0.40
C GLN A 327 -8.16 -16.73 0.48
N HIS A 328 -7.03 -17.44 0.41
CA HIS A 328 -6.75 -18.61 1.25
C HIS A 328 -6.60 -18.20 2.72
N TYR A 329 -5.86 -17.11 2.96
CA TYR A 329 -5.66 -16.59 4.31
C TYR A 329 -6.98 -16.15 4.96
N LEU A 330 -7.84 -15.43 4.24
CA LEU A 330 -9.15 -15.01 4.73
C LEU A 330 -10.07 -16.21 5.04
N THR A 331 -10.10 -17.20 4.15
CA THR A 331 -10.86 -18.44 4.38
C THR A 331 -10.39 -19.15 5.64
N TRP A 332 -9.07 -19.27 5.83
CA TRP A 332 -8.49 -19.89 7.02
C TRP A 332 -8.84 -19.14 8.31
N ILE A 333 -8.78 -17.80 8.31
CA ILE A 333 -9.21 -16.98 9.45
C ILE A 333 -10.70 -17.20 9.76
N ASN A 334 -11.55 -17.19 8.75
CA ASN A 334 -13.00 -17.32 8.94
C ASN A 334 -13.40 -18.70 9.47
N GLN A 335 -12.62 -19.73 9.17
CA GLN A 335 -12.83 -21.09 9.69
C GLN A 335 -12.24 -21.31 11.09
N SER A 336 -11.42 -20.37 11.59
CA SER A 336 -10.85 -20.43 12.94
C SER A 336 -11.88 -20.15 14.04
N ASP A 337 -11.45 -20.17 15.30
CA ASP A 337 -12.29 -19.86 16.47
C ASP A 337 -12.94 -18.47 16.43
N LEU A 338 -12.44 -17.55 15.58
CA LEU A 338 -13.07 -16.25 15.33
C LEU A 338 -14.52 -16.37 14.84
N ARG A 339 -14.91 -17.51 14.25
CA ARG A 339 -16.30 -17.75 13.86
C ARG A 339 -17.29 -17.73 15.02
N HIS A 340 -16.82 -18.04 16.23
CA HIS A 340 -17.62 -18.06 17.45
C HIS A 340 -17.58 -16.73 18.22
N SER A 341 -17.13 -15.64 17.59
CA SER A 341 -16.90 -14.36 18.25
C SER A 341 -18.14 -13.47 18.45
N ARG A 342 -19.34 -13.93 18.06
CA ARG A 342 -20.59 -13.17 18.23
C ARG A 342 -20.84 -12.70 19.67
N PRO A 343 -20.70 -13.53 20.73
CA PRO A 343 -20.95 -13.07 22.10
C PRO A 343 -20.04 -11.90 22.49
N THR A 344 -18.78 -11.95 22.09
CA THR A 344 -17.80 -10.88 22.33
C THR A 344 -18.15 -9.61 21.56
N ALA A 345 -18.56 -9.75 20.29
CA ALA A 345 -19.01 -8.61 19.48
C ALA A 345 -20.26 -7.94 20.06
N LEU A 346 -21.19 -8.70 20.64
CA LEU A 346 -22.36 -8.14 21.33
C LEU A 346 -21.98 -7.41 22.62
N ALA A 347 -20.98 -7.93 23.36
CA ALA A 347 -20.51 -7.32 24.60
C ALA A 347 -19.77 -5.98 24.39
N VAL A 348 -18.98 -5.86 23.32
CA VAL A 348 -18.10 -4.69 23.08
C VAL A 348 -18.59 -3.77 21.95
N SER A 349 -19.55 -4.23 21.13
CA SER A 349 -20.01 -3.70 19.84
C SER A 349 -19.32 -4.31 18.61
N TYR A 350 -20.12 -4.53 17.56
CA TYR A 350 -19.67 -5.01 16.25
C TYR A 350 -18.58 -4.10 15.64
N TYR A 351 -18.69 -2.78 15.82
CA TYR A 351 -17.71 -1.83 15.29
C TYR A 351 -16.33 -2.03 15.92
N VAL A 352 -16.24 -2.04 17.25
CA VAL A 352 -14.96 -2.20 17.95
C VAL A 352 -14.37 -3.60 17.71
N TRP A 353 -15.22 -4.64 17.75
CA TRP A 353 -14.77 -6.01 17.48
C TRP A 353 -14.25 -6.17 16.05
N SER A 354 -14.83 -5.47 15.09
CA SER A 354 -14.33 -5.43 13.71
C SER A 354 -12.94 -4.83 13.58
N LEU A 355 -12.59 -3.82 14.39
CA LEU A 355 -11.21 -3.30 14.41
C LEU A 355 -10.20 -4.37 14.83
N ILE A 356 -10.57 -5.25 15.77
CA ILE A 356 -9.74 -6.37 16.19
C ILE A 356 -9.64 -7.40 15.05
N GLY A 357 -10.77 -7.77 14.43
CA GLY A 357 -10.79 -8.72 13.30
C GLY A 357 -9.96 -8.25 12.10
N HIS A 358 -10.11 -6.99 11.70
CA HIS A 358 -9.27 -6.36 10.67
C HIS A 358 -7.81 -6.24 11.11
N GLY A 359 -7.57 -5.97 12.39
CA GLY A 359 -6.24 -5.95 12.99
C GLY A 359 -5.51 -7.28 12.80
N VAL A 360 -6.17 -8.41 13.03
CA VAL A 360 -5.61 -9.75 12.77
C VAL A 360 -5.21 -9.90 11.30
N ILE A 361 -6.08 -9.51 10.37
CA ILE A 361 -5.81 -9.58 8.93
C ILE A 361 -4.59 -8.72 8.57
N VAL A 362 -4.62 -7.43 8.95
CA VAL A 362 -3.57 -6.47 8.59
C VAL A 362 -2.22 -6.85 9.19
N LEU A 363 -2.19 -7.28 10.46
CA LEU A 363 -0.97 -7.70 11.13
C LEU A 363 -0.40 -8.98 10.51
N GLY A 364 -1.23 -9.98 10.21
CA GLY A 364 -0.78 -11.21 9.58
C GLY A 364 -0.25 -10.99 8.18
N LEU A 365 -0.94 -10.19 7.36
CA LEU A 365 -0.45 -9.79 6.04
C LEU A 365 0.86 -9.01 6.12
N THR A 366 0.95 -8.06 7.06
CA THR A 366 2.17 -7.27 7.27
C THR A 366 3.33 -8.17 7.67
N ALA A 367 3.13 -9.09 8.62
CA ALA A 367 4.12 -10.06 9.05
C ALA A 367 4.57 -10.95 7.88
N PHE A 368 3.64 -11.43 7.06
CA PHE A 368 3.95 -12.23 5.88
C PHE A 368 4.78 -11.44 4.85
N VAL A 369 4.35 -10.22 4.49
CA VAL A 369 5.07 -9.37 3.52
C VAL A 369 6.49 -9.07 4.02
N ILE A 370 6.62 -8.69 5.30
CA ILE A 370 7.94 -8.46 5.91
C ILE A 370 8.80 -9.73 5.84
N SER A 371 8.25 -10.90 6.20
CA SER A 371 8.98 -12.18 6.17
C SER A 371 9.48 -12.54 4.77
N VAL A 372 8.64 -12.35 3.75
CA VAL A 372 9.02 -12.57 2.34
C VAL A 372 10.12 -11.60 1.93
N ARG A 373 9.97 -10.30 2.24
CA ARG A 373 10.98 -9.28 1.91
C ARG A 373 12.32 -9.59 2.60
N ILE A 374 12.31 -9.97 3.87
CA ILE A 374 13.50 -10.38 4.63
C ILE A 374 14.19 -11.57 3.94
N THR A 375 13.44 -12.63 3.66
CA THR A 375 13.94 -13.86 3.06
C THR A 375 14.56 -13.59 1.69
N TRP A 376 13.81 -12.91 0.81
CA TRP A 376 14.26 -12.68 -0.56
C TRP A 376 15.42 -11.68 -0.63
N THR A 377 15.42 -10.67 0.24
CA THR A 377 16.55 -9.74 0.35
C THR A 377 17.81 -10.45 0.82
N THR A 378 17.70 -11.38 1.77
CA THR A 378 18.83 -12.17 2.25
C THR A 378 19.38 -13.06 1.14
N ILE A 379 18.51 -13.78 0.41
CA ILE A 379 18.88 -14.60 -0.75
C ILE A 379 19.54 -13.75 -1.84
N TYR A 380 18.91 -12.64 -2.22
CA TYR A 380 19.44 -11.73 -3.24
C TYR A 380 20.82 -11.19 -2.87
N THR A 381 20.99 -10.75 -1.61
CA THR A 381 22.24 -10.18 -1.12
C THR A 381 23.35 -11.25 -1.11
N ARG A 382 23.03 -12.46 -0.64
CA ARG A 382 23.98 -13.58 -0.62
C ARG A 382 24.42 -14.00 -2.03
N TRP A 383 23.49 -14.05 -2.98
CA TRP A 383 23.77 -14.41 -4.37
C TRP A 383 24.56 -13.31 -5.08
N HIS A 384 24.08 -12.07 -5.02
CA HIS A 384 24.66 -10.98 -5.81
C HIS A 384 26.00 -10.48 -5.27
N HIS A 385 26.16 -10.42 -3.94
CA HIS A 385 27.37 -9.86 -3.31
C HIS A 385 28.28 -10.90 -2.67
N GLY A 386 27.85 -12.16 -2.57
CA GLY A 386 28.61 -13.21 -1.89
C GLY A 386 28.70 -13.03 -0.36
N THR A 387 28.11 -11.99 0.21
CA THR A 387 28.20 -11.66 1.64
C THR A 387 26.97 -10.89 2.11
N LEU A 388 26.56 -11.11 3.36
CA LEU A 388 25.48 -10.35 4.03
C LEU A 388 25.99 -9.07 4.70
N LYS A 389 27.30 -8.80 4.69
CA LYS A 389 27.89 -7.57 5.25
C LYS A 389 27.31 -6.29 4.62
N VAL A 390 26.78 -6.37 3.40
CA VAL A 390 26.10 -5.24 2.73
C VAL A 390 24.89 -4.75 3.53
N LEU A 391 24.26 -5.58 4.35
CA LEU A 391 23.11 -5.17 5.16
C LEU A 391 23.52 -4.32 6.36
N THR A 392 24.75 -4.47 6.86
CA THR A 392 25.20 -3.86 8.13
C THR A 392 26.31 -2.83 7.97
N ALA A 393 27.06 -2.84 6.86
CA ALA A 393 28.20 -1.96 6.64
C ALA A 393 27.79 -0.49 6.46
N PRO A 394 28.48 0.48 7.07
CA PRO A 394 28.15 1.89 6.90
C PRO A 394 28.39 2.35 5.46
N CYS A 395 27.56 3.30 4.98
CA CYS A 395 27.77 4.00 3.72
C CYS A 395 27.32 5.45 3.90
N CYS A 396 28.25 6.40 3.76
CA CYS A 396 28.00 7.83 3.99
C CYS A 396 26.90 8.41 3.08
N VAL A 397 26.68 7.83 1.90
CA VAL A 397 25.60 8.24 0.98
C VAL A 397 24.23 7.91 1.58
N ASP A 398 24.05 6.75 2.22
CA ASP A 398 22.77 6.42 2.88
C ASP A 398 22.47 7.32 4.07
N THR A 399 23.52 7.70 4.81
CA THR A 399 23.44 8.68 5.90
C THR A 399 23.00 10.03 5.36
N THR A 400 23.63 10.50 4.28
CA THR A 400 23.33 11.80 3.66
C THR A 400 21.93 11.84 3.05
N LEU A 401 21.51 10.78 2.35
CA LEU A 401 20.17 10.69 1.79
C LEU A 401 19.12 10.62 2.90
N GLY A 402 19.34 9.84 3.96
CA GLY A 402 18.44 9.77 5.11
C GLY A 402 17.00 9.44 4.71
N VAL A 403 16.04 10.26 5.17
CA VAL A 403 14.60 10.17 4.83
C VAL A 403 14.26 10.65 3.41
N ARG A 404 15.22 11.21 2.65
CA ARG A 404 14.97 11.78 1.30
C ARG A 404 14.79 10.69 0.25
N SER A 405 15.41 9.54 0.46
CA SER A 405 15.24 8.35 -0.39
C SER A 405 14.19 7.42 0.22
N LYS A 406 13.23 7.01 -0.62
CA LYS A 406 12.17 6.07 -0.23
C LYS A 406 12.74 4.69 0.05
N MET A 407 13.61 4.18 -0.81
CA MET A 407 14.09 2.79 -0.77
C MET A 407 15.54 2.68 -1.26
N ILE A 408 16.21 1.59 -0.90
CA ILE A 408 17.61 1.33 -1.27
C ILE A 408 17.70 0.48 -2.54
N MET A 409 18.74 0.69 -3.34
CA MET A 409 19.06 -0.14 -4.50
C MET A 409 20.21 -1.10 -4.13
N LEU A 410 19.90 -2.32 -3.69
CA LEU A 410 20.90 -3.26 -3.17
C LEU A 410 21.91 -3.70 -4.24
N GLY A 411 21.47 -3.89 -5.49
CA GLY A 411 22.39 -4.20 -6.59
C GLY A 411 23.27 -3.01 -7.00
N GLY A 412 22.95 -1.82 -6.49
CA GLY A 412 23.66 -0.57 -6.70
C GLY A 412 24.97 -0.47 -5.93
N TYR A 413 25.18 -1.32 -4.91
CA TYR A 413 26.41 -1.34 -4.12
C TYR A 413 27.57 -2.06 -4.81
N CYS A 414 28.78 -1.70 -4.40
CA CYS A 414 30.03 -2.43 -4.63
C CYS A 414 30.95 -2.34 -3.40
N TRP A 415 31.85 -3.32 -3.27
CA TRP A 415 32.90 -3.35 -2.26
C TRP A 415 34.22 -2.87 -2.84
N GLU A 416 34.93 -2.05 -2.08
CA GLU A 416 36.28 -1.57 -2.39
C GLU A 416 37.00 -1.30 -1.08
N ASP A 417 38.19 -1.86 -0.87
CA ASP A 417 38.96 -1.75 0.38
C ASP A 417 38.14 -1.98 1.67
N ASP A 418 37.35 -3.06 1.72
CA ASP A 418 36.43 -3.41 2.83
C ASP A 418 35.41 -2.31 3.18
N LYS A 419 35.13 -1.41 2.25
CA LYS A 419 34.14 -0.35 2.38
C LYS A 419 33.05 -0.47 1.32
N LEU A 420 31.87 0.01 1.67
CA LEU A 420 30.68 -0.07 0.84
C LEU A 420 30.45 1.24 0.09
N TYR A 421 30.40 1.15 -1.24
CA TYR A 421 30.17 2.29 -2.13
C TYR A 421 28.96 2.06 -3.03
N TYR A 422 28.36 3.15 -3.49
CA TYR A 422 27.40 3.16 -4.59
C TYR A 422 28.11 3.28 -5.93
N LYS A 423 27.71 2.44 -6.88
CA LYS A 423 28.08 2.57 -8.29
C LYS A 423 27.49 3.87 -8.85
N THR A 424 28.19 4.49 -9.80
CA THR A 424 27.71 5.67 -10.56
C THR A 424 26.30 5.46 -11.11
N GLY A 425 26.03 4.30 -11.73
CA GLY A 425 24.71 3.98 -12.26
C GLY A 425 23.60 3.93 -11.20
N ALA A 426 23.91 3.64 -9.93
CA ALA A 426 22.95 3.71 -8.83
C ALA A 426 22.68 5.16 -8.43
N LEU A 427 23.72 6.00 -8.33
CA LEU A 427 23.58 7.45 -8.11
C LEU A 427 22.70 8.08 -9.20
N THR A 428 22.93 7.75 -10.46
CA THR A 428 22.10 8.15 -11.60
C THR A 428 20.67 7.61 -11.51
N SER A 429 20.47 6.43 -10.92
CA SER A 429 19.11 5.87 -10.73
C SER A 429 18.30 6.66 -9.69
N PHE A 430 18.95 7.19 -8.66
CA PHE A 430 18.34 8.10 -7.70
C PHE A 430 18.20 9.54 -8.20
N GLY A 431 18.79 9.86 -9.36
CA GLY A 431 18.86 11.22 -9.89
C GLY A 431 19.78 12.15 -9.10
N ILE A 432 20.77 11.56 -8.42
CA ILE A 432 21.84 12.29 -7.74
C ILE A 432 22.76 12.88 -8.82
N MET A 433 23.08 14.16 -8.65
CA MET A 433 23.95 14.91 -9.56
C MET A 433 25.12 15.53 -8.80
N LYS A 434 26.16 15.87 -9.55
CA LYS A 434 27.36 16.53 -9.09
C LYS A 434 27.31 18.01 -9.48
N THR A 435 27.81 18.87 -8.60
CA THR A 435 28.20 20.23 -8.97
C THR A 435 29.60 20.51 -8.42
N ILE A 436 30.35 21.32 -9.15
CA ILE A 436 31.64 21.86 -8.71
C ILE A 436 31.46 23.37 -8.54
N GLU A 437 31.92 23.92 -7.42
CA GLU A 437 31.90 25.36 -7.17
C GLU A 437 33.22 26.02 -7.53
N GLU A 438 33.27 27.35 -7.49
CA GLU A 438 34.42 28.14 -7.97
C GLU A 438 35.72 27.82 -7.23
N ASP A 439 35.63 27.35 -5.98
CA ASP A 439 36.74 26.89 -5.15
C ASP A 439 37.22 25.47 -5.51
N GLY A 440 36.60 24.82 -6.49
CA GLY A 440 36.87 23.44 -6.88
C GLY A 440 36.24 22.40 -5.96
N ALA A 441 35.47 22.81 -4.95
CA ALA A 441 34.79 21.89 -4.05
C ALA A 441 33.65 21.16 -4.77
N GLU A 442 33.58 19.85 -4.53
CA GLU A 442 32.59 18.97 -5.14
C GLU A 442 31.42 18.74 -4.19
N TYR A 443 30.20 18.85 -4.72
CA TYR A 443 28.99 18.73 -3.92
C TYR A 443 27.99 17.74 -4.50
N LEU A 444 27.31 17.04 -3.61
CA LEU A 444 26.19 16.16 -3.91
C LEU A 444 24.90 16.98 -4.00
N VAL A 445 24.31 16.97 -5.20
CA VAL A 445 23.06 17.65 -5.51
C VAL A 445 21.92 16.65 -5.60
N PHE A 446 20.85 16.94 -4.88
CA PHE A 446 19.62 16.15 -4.88
C PHE A 446 18.41 17.03 -5.17
N ARG A 447 17.37 16.43 -5.73
CA ARG A 447 16.13 17.13 -6.02
C ARG A 447 15.15 17.03 -4.88
N LYS A 448 14.68 18.17 -4.37
CA LYS A 448 13.61 18.19 -3.38
C LYS A 448 12.25 17.96 -4.01
N VAL A 449 11.51 17.00 -3.45
CA VAL A 449 10.14 16.70 -3.84
C VAL A 449 9.19 17.58 -3.03
N HIS A 450 8.46 18.44 -3.72
CA HIS A 450 7.42 19.28 -3.10
C HIS A 450 6.05 18.60 -3.21
N TRP A 451 5.05 19.12 -2.50
CA TRP A 451 3.70 18.56 -2.48
C TRP A 451 3.04 18.53 -3.86
N ILE A 452 2.79 19.72 -4.42
CA ILE A 452 1.98 19.91 -5.62
C ILE A 452 2.79 20.58 -6.73
N THR A 453 3.57 21.59 -6.38
CA THR A 453 4.35 22.39 -7.32
C THR A 453 5.64 21.67 -7.71
N VAL A 454 6.10 21.89 -8.95
CA VAL A 454 7.47 21.56 -9.34
C VAL A 454 8.16 22.89 -9.65
N PRO A 455 8.89 23.47 -8.67
CA PRO A 455 9.64 24.70 -8.89
C PRO A 455 10.64 24.52 -10.03
N ARG A 456 10.96 25.60 -10.75
CA ARG A 456 12.05 25.57 -11.74
C ARG A 456 13.40 25.30 -11.08
N ASN A 457 13.58 25.79 -9.84
CA ASN A 457 14.77 25.62 -9.03
C ASN A 457 14.43 24.73 -7.82
N ASP A 458 14.57 23.43 -7.99
CA ASP A 458 14.25 22.41 -6.98
C ASP A 458 15.45 21.49 -6.67
N LEU A 459 16.64 21.89 -7.11
CA LEU A 459 17.89 21.19 -6.88
C LEU A 459 18.65 21.84 -5.74
N TYR A 460 19.04 21.02 -4.78
CA TYR A 460 19.68 21.43 -3.56
C TYR A 460 20.98 20.68 -3.37
N VAL A 461 22.01 21.39 -2.94
CA VAL A 461 23.22 20.80 -2.39
C VAL A 461 22.87 20.25 -1.02
N ILE A 462 23.16 18.96 -0.80
CA ILE A 462 22.84 18.26 0.45
C ILE A 462 24.05 17.59 1.12
N GLY A 463 25.18 17.49 0.42
CA GLY A 463 26.42 16.98 0.99
C GLY A 463 27.66 17.51 0.29
N ASN A 464 28.75 17.63 1.04
CA ASN A 464 30.09 17.91 0.55
C ASN A 464 30.78 16.59 0.20
N VAL A 465 31.45 16.53 -0.95
CA VAL A 465 32.17 15.35 -1.41
C VAL A 465 33.66 15.56 -1.17
N SER A 466 34.27 14.67 -0.39
CA SER A 466 35.71 14.66 -0.12
C SER A 466 36.27 13.29 -0.45
N ASP A 467 37.17 13.22 -1.42
CA ASP A 467 37.56 11.98 -2.10
C ASP A 467 36.31 11.26 -2.65
N ASP A 468 35.95 10.12 -2.08
CA ASP A 468 34.75 9.34 -2.43
C ASP A 468 33.66 9.40 -1.33
N CYS A 469 33.93 10.12 -0.22
CA CYS A 469 33.03 10.21 0.92
C CYS A 469 32.10 11.43 0.80
N VAL A 470 30.88 11.30 1.31
CA VAL A 470 29.87 12.36 1.32
C VAL A 470 29.52 12.73 2.75
N GLU A 471 29.77 13.98 3.11
CA GLU A 471 29.42 14.56 4.41
C GLU A 471 28.16 15.43 4.27
N PRO A 472 27.12 15.22 5.11
CA PRO A 472 25.93 16.08 5.09
C PRO A 472 26.31 17.55 5.34
N CYS A 473 25.74 18.46 4.55
CA CYS A 473 25.98 19.90 4.69
C CYS A 473 24.68 20.69 4.84
N ARG A 474 24.79 22.00 5.13
CA ARG A 474 23.61 22.88 5.19
C ARG A 474 22.98 22.98 3.82
N GLU A 475 21.71 22.59 3.73
CA GLU A 475 20.99 22.59 2.47
C GLU A 475 20.90 23.99 1.87
N ARG A 476 21.25 24.10 0.59
CA ARG A 476 21.14 25.35 -0.18
C ARG A 476 20.78 25.06 -1.62
N LEU A 477 20.20 26.05 -2.29
CA LEU A 477 19.83 25.95 -3.70
C LEU A 477 21.10 25.80 -4.56
N CYS A 478 21.06 24.90 -5.54
CA CYS A 478 22.14 24.75 -6.51
C CYS A 478 21.94 25.75 -7.65
N THR A 479 22.92 26.64 -7.85
CA THR A 479 22.97 27.63 -8.94
C THR A 479 24.00 27.28 -10.01
N SER A 480 24.90 26.35 -9.71
CA SER A 480 26.06 26.01 -10.53
C SER A 480 25.73 24.96 -11.62
N PRO A 481 26.58 24.82 -12.66
CA PRO A 481 26.42 23.80 -13.68
C PRO A 481 26.42 22.39 -13.09
N LEU A 482 25.55 21.53 -13.62
CA LEU A 482 25.34 20.18 -13.11
C LEU A 482 25.97 19.15 -14.05
N THR A 483 26.64 18.19 -13.46
CA THR A 483 27.16 17.00 -14.14
C THR A 483 26.72 15.74 -13.38
N LEU A 484 27.05 14.57 -13.94
CA LEU A 484 26.88 13.29 -13.24
C LEU A 484 28.20 12.90 -12.58
N PHE A 485 28.13 12.08 -11.54
CA PHE A 485 29.31 11.47 -10.95
C PHE A 485 29.90 10.43 -11.91
N ASP A 486 31.21 10.53 -12.13
CA ASP A 486 32.03 9.62 -12.92
C ASP A 486 32.73 8.56 -12.04
N HIS A 487 32.78 8.79 -10.74
CA HIS A 487 33.34 7.89 -9.73
C HIS A 487 32.29 7.46 -8.69
N ARG A 488 32.68 6.50 -7.84
CA ARG A 488 31.80 5.86 -6.86
C ARG A 488 31.78 6.70 -5.59
N LEU A 489 30.65 6.71 -4.86
CA LEU A 489 30.55 7.43 -3.59
C LEU A 489 30.16 6.50 -2.45
N GLY A 490 30.75 6.66 -1.28
CA GLY A 490 30.49 5.83 -0.13
C GLY A 490 31.63 5.77 0.88
N GLY A 491 31.75 4.63 1.56
CA GLY A 491 32.70 4.46 2.65
C GLY A 491 32.18 4.98 3.99
N ASN A 492 33.10 5.04 4.95
CA ASN A 492 32.82 5.43 6.33
C ASN A 492 33.35 6.83 6.61
N LEU A 493 32.52 7.66 7.23
CA LEU A 493 32.87 9.02 7.67
C LEU A 493 33.90 9.06 8.80
N ASN A 494 34.14 7.93 9.48
CA ASN A 494 35.15 7.82 10.54
C ASN A 494 36.59 7.80 9.98
N ARG A 495 37.01 8.86 9.32
CA ARG A 495 38.40 9.08 8.87
C ARG A 495 39.00 10.38 9.40
N ALA A 496 38.89 10.61 10.70
CA ALA A 496 39.99 11.25 11.41
C ALA A 496 41.10 10.20 11.57
N GLY A 497 41.97 10.02 10.57
CA GLY A 497 43.03 9.00 10.66
C GLY A 497 43.71 8.54 9.38
N ARG A 498 43.80 9.37 8.32
CA ARG A 498 44.94 9.23 7.39
C ARG A 498 45.80 10.49 7.53
N SER A 499 46.98 10.25 8.06
CA SER A 499 48.12 11.14 8.22
C SER A 499 48.25 12.12 7.05
N ARG A 500 47.93 13.39 7.30
CA ARG A 500 48.62 14.47 6.58
C ARG A 500 50.04 14.51 7.15
N PRO A 501 51.11 14.53 6.34
CA PRO A 501 52.42 14.91 6.85
C PRO A 501 52.27 16.31 7.39
N CYS A 502 52.44 16.46 8.70
CA CYS A 502 52.57 17.76 9.33
C CYS A 502 53.89 18.34 8.78
N ILE A 503 53.80 19.23 7.78
CA ILE A 503 54.95 20.05 7.41
C ILE A 503 55.17 20.97 8.60
N ILE A 504 56.12 20.60 9.44
CA ILE A 504 56.65 21.43 10.51
C ILE A 504 57.25 22.66 9.83
N ARG A 505 56.55 23.79 9.90
CA ARG A 505 57.11 25.10 9.55
C ARG A 505 57.84 25.60 10.81
N VAL A 506 59.15 25.35 10.87
CA VAL A 506 60.02 25.95 11.89
C VAL A 506 60.26 27.40 11.48
N ASP A 507 59.57 28.35 12.12
CA ASP A 507 59.90 29.77 12.02
C ASP A 507 61.11 30.05 12.92
N ASN A 508 62.30 30.10 12.31
CA ASN A 508 63.49 30.67 12.95
C ASN A 508 63.32 32.19 13.06
N LYS A 509 62.93 32.67 14.25
CA LYS A 509 63.09 34.09 14.61
C LYS A 509 64.56 34.36 14.94
N VAL A 510 65.29 34.87 13.96
CA VAL A 510 66.52 35.64 14.21
C VAL A 510 66.07 37.06 14.57
N ALA A 511 66.35 37.48 15.79
CA ALA A 511 66.19 38.86 16.22
C ALA A 511 67.35 39.69 15.64
N ALA A 512 67.03 40.73 14.88
CA ALA A 512 67.94 41.85 14.64
C ALA A 512 67.70 42.87 15.76
N GLY A 513 68.69 43.06 16.63
CA GLY A 513 68.72 44.18 17.57
C GLY A 513 69.22 45.46 16.91
N PRO A 514 69.19 46.58 17.63
CA PRO A 514 70.28 47.55 17.61
C PRO A 514 71.44 47.12 18.51
#